data_AF-A0A942HJB6-F1
#
_entry.id   AF-A0A942HJB6-F1
#
_cell.length_a   1.000
_cell.length_b   1.000
_cell.length_c   1.000
_cell.angle_alpha   90.00
_cell.angle_beta   90.00
_cell.angle_gamma   90.00
#
_symmetry.space_group_name_H-M   'P 1'
#
loop_
_entity.id
_entity.type
_entity.pdbx_description
1 polymer ?
#
loop_
_entity_poly.entity_id
_entity_poly.type
_entity_poly.pdbx_seq_one_letter_code
_entity_poly.pdbx_strand_id
1 'polypeptide(L)'
;SGVKLFWPILPARISLDWEPQFDLWLLILFLAGIFLPELFRLVSDEIGAKSKKPRGKTGALLAFALVAVYAGARGAMHSSAVSMLFERAYSGESPRKAAAFPDSTSPSLWHGVVETESAIHLVLVPTAQFAKFDPENALNIHKPEASPMLAAAQKTEAAKQFLAFARFPKATVQSETEGFSVEIRDLKYDALGQTSRVVEVLVDLNKSGQVTYERLEWRGAPKRH
;
A
#
# COMPACT_ATOMS: atom_id res chain seq x y z
N SER A 1 1.96 -4.85 -5.10
CA SER A 1 1.42 -5.61 -6.27
C SER A 1 1.00 -6.98 -5.80
N GLY A 2 -0.22 -7.43 -6.09
CA GLY A 2 -0.70 -8.76 -5.69
C GLY A 2 -0.37 -9.83 -6.73
N VAL A 3 0.00 -11.03 -6.27
CA VAL A 3 0.33 -12.17 -7.14
C VAL A 3 -0.86 -13.13 -7.17
N LYS A 4 -1.18 -13.65 -8.36
CA LYS A 4 -2.17 -14.73 -8.50
C LYS A 4 -1.49 -16.06 -8.13
N LEU A 5 -1.44 -16.37 -6.84
CA LEU A 5 -0.66 -17.51 -6.33
C LEU A 5 -1.21 -18.88 -6.77
N PHE A 6 -2.50 -18.97 -7.13
CA PHE A 6 -3.20 -20.26 -7.37
C PHE A 6 -4.05 -20.29 -8.66
N TRP A 7 -3.63 -19.57 -9.70
CA TRP A 7 -4.26 -19.71 -11.02
C TRP A 7 -4.01 -21.13 -11.59
N PRO A 8 -5.01 -21.87 -12.11
CA PRO A 8 -6.39 -21.47 -12.43
C PRO A 8 -7.47 -21.86 -11.40
N ILE A 9 -7.09 -22.41 -10.24
CA ILE A 9 -8.03 -23.04 -9.29
C ILE A 9 -8.71 -21.99 -8.39
N LEU A 10 -8.02 -20.90 -8.05
CA LEU A 10 -8.56 -19.79 -7.25
C LEU A 10 -8.16 -18.43 -7.85
N PRO A 11 -9.11 -17.59 -8.28
CA PRO A 11 -8.82 -16.26 -8.83
C PRO A 11 -8.51 -15.20 -7.75
N ALA A 12 -8.39 -15.59 -6.48
CA ALA A 12 -8.11 -14.67 -5.37
C ALA A 12 -6.72 -14.04 -5.52
N ARG A 13 -6.69 -12.70 -5.67
CA ARG A 13 -5.45 -11.93 -5.60
C ARG A 13 -5.08 -11.73 -4.15
N ILE A 14 -4.11 -12.48 -3.67
CA ILE A 14 -3.48 -12.24 -2.38
C ILE A 14 -2.43 -11.17 -2.62
N SER A 15 -2.75 -9.91 -2.28
CA SER A 15 -1.75 -8.87 -2.15
C SER A 15 -1.16 -8.95 -0.75
N LEU A 16 0.15 -9.20 -0.69
CA LEU A 16 0.93 -9.12 0.52
C LEU A 16 1.13 -7.63 0.85
N ASP A 17 0.06 -6.94 1.24
CA ASP A 17 0.08 -5.50 1.50
C ASP A 17 0.74 -5.14 2.84
N TRP A 18 1.26 -6.13 3.57
CA TRP A 18 1.80 -5.98 4.93
C TRP A 18 3.27 -5.54 5.03
N GLU A 19 4.04 -5.64 3.92
CA GLU A 19 5.47 -5.32 3.90
C GLU A 19 5.72 -4.02 3.11
N PRO A 20 6.34 -3.00 3.73
CA PRO A 20 6.77 -1.81 3.01
C PRO A 20 7.86 -2.21 1.99
N GLN A 21 8.05 -1.39 0.94
CA GLN A 21 9.05 -1.70 -0.09
C GLN A 21 10.47 -1.83 0.50
N PHE A 22 10.73 -1.14 1.61
CA PHE A 22 11.94 -1.25 2.43
C PHE A 22 11.52 -1.22 3.89
N ASP A 23 11.68 -2.33 4.60
CA ASP A 23 11.46 -2.41 6.04
C ASP A 23 12.80 -2.21 6.78
N LEU A 24 13.00 -1.01 7.32
CA LEU A 24 14.20 -0.66 8.10
C LEU A 24 14.30 -1.48 9.40
N TRP A 25 13.16 -1.91 9.95
CA TRP A 25 13.12 -2.68 11.19
C TRP A 25 13.53 -4.13 10.97
N LEU A 26 13.13 -4.73 9.85
CA LEU A 26 13.66 -6.04 9.45
C LEU A 26 15.18 -5.98 9.32
N LEU A 27 15.73 -4.94 8.69
CA LEU A 27 17.18 -4.76 8.61
C LEU A 27 17.81 -4.63 10.01
N ILE A 28 17.26 -3.81 10.89
CA ILE A 28 17.75 -3.66 12.28
C ILE A 28 17.72 -5.00 13.02
N LEU A 29 16.65 -5.79 12.87
CA LEU A 29 16.53 -7.10 13.53
C LEU A 29 17.52 -8.13 12.98
N PHE A 30 17.76 -8.12 11.66
CA PHE A 30 18.82 -8.93 11.05
C PHE A 30 20.20 -8.53 11.58
N LEU A 31 20.50 -7.24 11.61
CA LEU A 31 21.75 -6.73 12.17
C LEU A 31 21.87 -7.08 13.65
N ALA A 32 20.81 -6.91 14.43
CA ALA A 32 20.76 -7.27 15.85
C ALA A 32 21.05 -8.77 16.05
N GLY A 33 20.41 -9.66 15.29
CA GLY A 33 20.66 -11.10 15.38
C GLY A 33 22.11 -11.50 15.03
N ILE A 34 22.81 -10.70 14.23
CA ILE A 34 24.24 -10.89 13.90
C ILE A 34 25.14 -10.31 14.99
N PHE A 35 24.87 -9.08 15.45
CA PHE A 35 25.76 -8.33 16.34
C PHE A 35 25.56 -8.63 17.84
N LEU A 36 24.33 -8.93 18.31
CA LEU A 36 24.08 -9.24 19.72
C LEU A 36 24.92 -10.42 20.21
N PRO A 37 25.01 -11.56 19.47
CA PRO A 37 25.87 -12.66 19.87
C PRO A 37 27.35 -12.28 20.01
N GLU A 38 27.87 -11.43 19.13
CA GLU A 38 29.28 -10.97 19.21
C GLU A 38 29.50 -9.99 20.37
N LEU A 39 28.54 -9.11 20.65
CA LEU A 39 28.63 -8.17 21.77
C LEU A 39 28.63 -8.89 23.13
N PHE A 40 27.71 -9.84 23.32
CA PHE A 40 27.69 -10.67 24.54
C PHE A 40 28.95 -11.53 24.68
N ARG A 41 29.55 -11.92 23.55
CA ARG A 41 30.81 -12.68 23.54
C ARG A 41 32.01 -11.81 23.91
N LEU A 42 32.08 -10.54 23.47
CA LEU A 42 33.13 -9.61 23.93
C LEU A 42 33.12 -9.48 25.46
N VAL A 43 31.92 -9.35 26.04
CA VAL A 43 31.72 -9.28 27.50
C VAL A 43 32.05 -10.62 28.17
N SER A 44 31.74 -11.75 27.54
CA SER A 44 31.98 -13.10 28.10
C SER A 44 33.44 -13.57 27.96
N ASP A 45 34.14 -13.12 26.92
CA ASP A 45 35.57 -13.37 26.72
C ASP A 45 36.40 -12.66 27.80
N GLU A 46 35.91 -11.52 28.30
CA GLU A 46 36.47 -10.82 29.47
C GLU A 46 36.32 -11.64 30.77
N ILE A 47 35.38 -12.59 30.82
CA ILE A 47 35.12 -13.50 31.96
C ILE A 47 35.75 -14.90 31.73
N GLY A 48 36.52 -15.10 30.64
CA GLY A 48 37.45 -16.23 30.50
C GLY A 48 36.89 -17.55 29.96
N ALA A 49 35.67 -17.61 29.44
CA ALA A 49 35.08 -18.85 28.94
C ALA A 49 35.33 -19.06 27.43
N LYS A 50 36.40 -19.76 27.04
CA LYS A 50 36.63 -20.17 25.64
C LYS A 50 35.65 -21.28 25.22
N SER A 51 34.58 -20.95 24.49
CA SER A 51 33.66 -21.96 23.94
C SER A 51 34.00 -22.35 22.49
N LYS A 52 34.10 -23.66 22.22
CA LYS A 52 34.39 -24.28 20.90
C LYS A 52 33.10 -24.70 20.15
N LYS A 53 32.09 -23.83 20.05
CA LYS A 53 30.83 -24.15 19.31
C LYS A 53 30.77 -23.52 17.92
N PRO A 54 29.99 -24.09 16.97
CA PRO A 54 30.02 -23.68 15.57
C PRO A 54 29.43 -22.27 15.34
N ARG A 55 30.35 -21.30 15.38
CA ARG A 55 30.55 -19.97 14.73
C ARG A 55 29.41 -19.16 14.09
N GLY A 56 28.20 -19.65 13.90
CA GLY A 56 27.13 -18.86 13.26
C GLY A 56 25.72 -19.42 13.34
N LYS A 57 25.56 -20.70 13.72
CA LYS A 57 24.24 -21.34 13.78
C LYS A 57 23.33 -20.72 14.84
N THR A 58 23.88 -20.35 16.00
CA THR A 58 23.10 -19.76 17.10
C THR A 58 22.63 -18.34 16.77
N GLY A 59 23.50 -17.50 16.20
CA GLY A 59 23.14 -16.15 15.77
C GLY A 59 22.12 -16.16 14.63
N ALA A 60 22.29 -17.04 13.64
CA ALA A 60 21.32 -17.21 12.56
C ALA A 60 19.94 -17.66 13.07
N LEU A 61 19.90 -18.60 14.03
CA LEU A 61 18.64 -19.06 14.63
C LEU A 61 17.97 -17.93 15.45
N LEU A 62 18.74 -17.16 16.20
CA LEU A 62 18.23 -16.01 16.95
C LEU A 62 17.69 -14.92 16.01
N ALA A 63 18.43 -14.58 14.96
CA ALA A 63 17.99 -13.63 13.93
C ALA A 63 16.67 -14.09 13.29
N PHE A 64 16.60 -15.36 12.89
CA PHE A 64 15.40 -15.94 12.30
C PHE A 64 14.20 -15.92 13.27
N ALA A 65 14.42 -16.24 14.54
CA ALA A 65 13.38 -16.17 15.57
C ALA A 65 12.87 -14.74 15.78
N LEU A 66 13.77 -13.75 15.84
CA LEU A 66 13.41 -12.33 15.97
C LEU A 66 12.59 -11.84 14.77
N VAL A 67 12.99 -12.20 13.54
CA VAL A 67 12.25 -11.87 12.33
C VAL A 67 10.86 -12.53 12.33
N ALA A 68 10.77 -13.80 12.73
CA ALA A 68 9.49 -14.50 12.81
C ALA A 68 8.53 -13.85 13.82
N VAL A 69 9.04 -13.46 15.00
CA VAL A 69 8.25 -12.74 16.03
C VAL A 69 7.80 -11.38 15.51
N TYR A 70 8.70 -10.62 14.86
CA TYR A 70 8.39 -9.32 14.30
C TYR A 70 7.32 -9.41 13.20
N ALA A 71 7.47 -10.34 12.25
CA ALA A 71 6.47 -10.59 11.21
C ALA A 71 5.12 -10.97 11.82
N GLY A 72 5.10 -11.86 12.83
CA GLY A 72 3.88 -12.21 13.55
C GLY A 72 3.20 -11.00 14.20
N ALA A 73 3.97 -10.15 14.88
CA ALA A 73 3.46 -8.92 15.49
C ALA A 73 2.91 -7.93 14.45
N ARG A 74 3.62 -7.74 13.33
CA ARG A 74 3.18 -6.89 12.21
C ARG A 74 1.91 -7.43 11.55
N GLY A 75 1.79 -8.74 11.39
CA GLY A 75 0.58 -9.41 10.90
C GLY A 75 -0.62 -9.19 11.82
N ALA A 76 -0.42 -9.31 13.14
CA ALA A 76 -1.47 -9.03 14.12
C ALA A 76 -1.91 -7.55 14.08
N MET A 77 -0.95 -6.62 14.06
CA MET A 77 -1.22 -5.18 13.93
C MET A 77 -1.97 -4.85 12.63
N HIS A 78 -1.57 -5.45 11.51
CA HIS A 78 -2.26 -5.28 10.22
C HIS A 78 -3.72 -5.73 10.31
N SER A 79 -3.96 -6.92 10.88
CA SER A 79 -5.32 -7.44 11.04
C SER A 79 -6.16 -6.51 11.91
N SER A 80 -5.61 -6.00 13.02
CA SER A 80 -6.28 -5.01 13.86
C SER A 80 -6.58 -3.72 13.10
N ALA A 81 -5.62 -3.20 12.32
CA ALA A 81 -5.82 -2.00 11.52
C ALA A 81 -6.95 -2.18 10.50
N VAL A 82 -6.98 -3.30 9.78
CA VAL A 82 -8.05 -3.61 8.83
C VAL A 82 -9.40 -3.74 9.53
N SER A 83 -9.48 -4.41 10.68
CA SER A 83 -10.74 -4.49 11.46
C SER A 83 -11.23 -3.11 11.88
N MET A 84 -10.34 -2.26 12.40
CA MET A 84 -10.67 -0.88 12.79
C MET A 84 -11.22 -0.07 11.61
N LEU A 85 -10.73 -0.31 10.40
CA LEU A 85 -11.25 0.36 9.20
C LEU A 85 -12.69 -0.06 8.88
N PHE A 86 -13.07 -1.32 9.09
CA PHE A 86 -14.43 -1.82 8.81
C PHE A 86 -15.45 -1.51 9.90
N GLU A 87 -15.01 -1.32 11.15
CA GLU A 87 -15.87 -1.05 12.31
C GLU A 87 -16.38 0.40 12.39
N ARG A 88 -15.88 1.30 11.54
CA ARG A 88 -16.24 2.72 11.55
C ARG A 88 -17.00 3.12 10.28
N ALA A 89 -17.92 4.06 10.42
CA ALA A 89 -18.50 4.77 9.29
C ALA A 89 -17.60 5.93 8.87
N TYR A 90 -17.61 6.26 7.58
CA TYR A 90 -16.85 7.37 7.02
C TYR A 90 -17.83 8.30 6.31
N SER A 91 -17.96 9.53 6.81
CA SER A 91 -18.98 10.49 6.33
C SER A 91 -20.40 9.88 6.34
N GLY A 92 -20.71 9.05 7.33
CA GLY A 92 -22.00 8.36 7.47
C GLY A 92 -22.18 7.12 6.59
N GLU A 93 -21.22 6.76 5.75
CA GLU A 93 -21.28 5.58 4.88
C GLU A 93 -20.50 4.39 5.47
N SER A 94 -21.01 3.19 5.24
CA SER A 94 -20.32 1.96 5.62
C SER A 94 -19.20 1.60 4.62
N PRO A 95 -18.04 1.13 5.10
CA PRO A 95 -16.96 0.63 4.25
C PRO A 95 -17.43 -0.52 3.35
N ARG A 96 -17.24 -0.40 2.03
CA ARG A 96 -17.44 -1.50 1.07
C ARG A 96 -16.16 -2.31 0.87
N LYS A 97 -15.02 -1.62 0.93
CA LYS A 97 -13.69 -2.21 0.77
C LYS A 97 -12.70 -1.37 1.56
N ALA A 98 -11.81 -2.02 2.31
CA ALA A 98 -10.76 -1.34 3.04
C ALA A 98 -9.44 -2.10 2.92
N ALA A 99 -8.33 -1.37 3.06
CA ALA A 99 -7.01 -1.93 3.22
C ALA A 99 -6.14 -1.01 4.09
N ALA A 100 -5.22 -1.60 4.83
CA ALA A 100 -4.22 -0.89 5.60
C ALA A 100 -2.84 -1.14 4.97
N PHE A 101 -2.10 -0.09 4.66
CA PHE A 101 -0.76 -0.17 4.10
C PHE A 101 0.28 0.26 5.14
N PRO A 102 1.43 -0.41 5.23
CA PRO A 102 2.48 -0.07 6.18
C PRO A 102 3.00 1.35 5.99
N ASP A 103 3.15 2.07 7.09
CA ASP A 103 4.08 3.20 7.12
C ASP A 103 5.53 2.69 7.08
N SER A 104 6.41 3.42 6.39
CA SER A 104 7.83 3.02 6.26
C SER A 104 8.69 3.43 7.45
N THR A 105 8.22 4.37 8.27
CA THR A 105 8.97 4.94 9.41
C THR A 105 8.51 4.37 10.75
N SER A 106 7.24 4.00 10.86
CA SER A 106 6.63 3.53 12.10
C SER A 106 6.01 2.13 11.95
N PRO A 107 6.44 1.14 12.75
CA PRO A 107 5.97 -0.24 12.64
C PRO A 107 4.54 -0.43 13.18
N SER A 108 3.97 0.57 13.84
CA SER A 108 2.61 0.55 14.40
C SER A 108 1.69 1.58 13.76
N LEU A 109 2.09 2.17 12.63
CA LEU A 109 1.28 3.12 11.87
C LEU A 109 0.95 2.51 10.51
N TRP A 110 -0.29 2.73 10.10
CA TRP A 110 -0.80 2.26 8.81
C TRP A 110 -1.52 3.37 8.08
N HIS A 111 -1.40 3.38 6.77
CA HIS A 111 -2.15 4.22 5.85
C HIS A 111 -3.36 3.43 5.36
N GLY A 112 -4.53 3.75 5.91
CA GLY A 112 -5.81 3.18 5.55
C GLY A 112 -6.37 3.79 4.28
N VAL A 113 -6.90 2.94 3.41
CA VAL A 113 -7.72 3.34 2.25
C VAL A 113 -9.06 2.64 2.35
N VAL A 114 -10.13 3.42 2.42
CA VAL A 114 -11.50 2.91 2.58
C VAL A 114 -12.36 3.40 1.44
N GLU A 115 -12.90 2.48 0.66
CA GLU A 115 -13.87 2.78 -0.38
C GLU A 115 -15.29 2.60 0.19
N THR A 116 -16.09 3.67 0.09
CA THR A 116 -17.51 3.67 0.40
C THR A 116 -18.34 3.74 -0.89
N GLU A 117 -19.63 4.05 -0.78
CA GLU A 117 -20.50 4.20 -1.94
C GLU A 117 -20.11 5.40 -2.78
N SER A 118 -20.01 6.58 -2.16
CA SER A 118 -19.77 7.84 -2.87
C SER A 118 -18.30 8.24 -2.98
N ALA A 119 -17.42 7.69 -2.14
CA ALA A 119 -16.08 8.20 -1.97
C ALA A 119 -15.02 7.14 -1.66
N ILE A 120 -13.76 7.57 -1.67
CA ILE A 120 -12.61 6.86 -1.13
C ILE A 120 -11.97 7.75 -0.07
N HIS A 121 -11.78 7.22 1.13
CA HIS A 121 -11.23 7.91 2.29
C HIS A 121 -9.82 7.43 2.56
N LEU A 122 -8.89 8.36 2.75
CA LEU A 122 -7.51 8.08 3.15
C LEU A 122 -7.34 8.49 4.62
N VAL A 123 -6.88 7.57 5.47
CA VAL A 123 -6.83 7.80 6.92
C VAL A 123 -5.61 7.14 7.56
N LEU A 124 -5.07 7.74 8.62
CA LEU A 124 -4.03 7.10 9.43
C LEU A 124 -4.64 6.19 10.48
N VAL A 125 -4.15 4.95 10.56
CA VAL A 125 -4.59 3.94 11.51
C VAL A 125 -3.43 3.57 12.42
N PRO A 126 -3.32 4.21 13.60
CA PRO A 126 -2.30 3.82 14.56
C PRO A 126 -2.77 2.61 15.38
N THR A 127 -1.92 1.59 15.50
CA THR A 127 -2.18 0.34 16.25
C THR A 127 -1.37 0.24 17.54
N ALA A 128 -0.69 1.31 17.94
CA ALA A 128 -0.03 1.38 19.24
C ALA A 128 -1.08 1.49 20.37
N GLN A 129 -0.80 0.86 21.52
CA GLN A 129 -1.73 0.69 22.63
C GLN A 129 -2.42 1.98 23.12
N PHE A 130 -1.76 3.13 23.01
CA PHE A 130 -2.27 4.42 23.50
C PHE A 130 -2.66 5.39 22.37
N ALA A 131 -2.55 4.96 21.12
CA ALA A 131 -2.92 5.79 20.00
C ALA A 131 -4.42 5.66 19.72
N LYS A 132 -5.06 6.79 19.40
CA LYS A 132 -6.48 6.83 19.07
C LYS A 132 -6.65 6.85 17.56
N PHE A 133 -7.53 5.99 17.07
CA PHE A 133 -7.97 6.02 15.69
C PHE A 133 -9.17 6.95 15.52
N ASP A 134 -8.99 7.96 14.67
CA ASP A 134 -9.98 8.98 14.37
C ASP A 134 -10.38 8.93 12.89
N PRO A 135 -11.53 8.32 12.55
CA PRO A 135 -12.01 8.21 11.18
C PRO A 135 -12.52 9.54 10.60
N GLU A 136 -12.86 10.53 11.45
CA GLU A 136 -13.38 11.83 10.99
C GLU A 136 -12.28 12.70 10.38
N ASN A 137 -11.03 12.44 10.73
CA ASN A 137 -9.85 13.08 10.14
C ASN A 137 -9.42 12.46 8.81
N ALA A 138 -10.23 11.57 8.22
CA ALA A 138 -9.94 10.99 6.91
C ALA A 138 -10.04 12.04 5.79
N LEU A 139 -9.10 12.00 4.85
CA LEU A 139 -9.20 12.75 3.60
C LEU A 139 -10.26 12.09 2.72
N ASN A 140 -11.39 12.76 2.54
CA ASN A 140 -12.50 12.30 1.70
C ASN A 140 -12.28 12.69 0.23
N ILE A 141 -12.13 11.69 -0.65
CA ILE A 141 -12.01 11.84 -2.10
C ILE A 141 -13.26 11.27 -2.78
N HIS A 142 -14.13 12.16 -3.25
CA HIS A 142 -15.35 11.77 -3.96
C HIS A 142 -15.05 11.06 -5.29
N LYS A 143 -15.88 10.06 -5.60
CA LYS A 143 -15.88 9.40 -6.90
C LYS A 143 -16.41 10.35 -7.97
N PRO A 144 -15.93 10.25 -9.22
CA PRO A 144 -16.45 11.08 -10.31
C PRO A 144 -17.91 10.72 -10.61
N GLU A 145 -18.68 11.72 -11.03
CA GLU A 145 -20.03 11.49 -11.53
C GLU A 145 -20.00 10.62 -12.80
N ALA A 146 -21.01 9.76 -12.95
CA ALA A 146 -21.15 8.94 -14.14
C ALA A 146 -21.35 9.83 -15.38
N SER A 147 -20.48 9.71 -16.37
CA SER A 147 -20.57 10.44 -17.62
C SER A 147 -20.24 9.55 -18.82
N PRO A 148 -20.74 9.88 -20.03
CA PRO A 148 -20.39 9.14 -21.23
C PRO A 148 -18.86 9.14 -21.51
N MET A 149 -18.18 10.22 -21.13
CA MET A 149 -16.74 10.42 -21.32
C MET A 149 -15.94 9.50 -20.41
N LEU A 150 -16.34 9.41 -19.14
CA LEU A 150 -15.77 8.42 -18.22
C LEU A 150 -16.00 6.99 -18.70
N ALA A 151 -17.22 6.69 -19.17
CA ALA A 151 -17.54 5.35 -19.68
C ALA A 151 -16.75 4.99 -20.94
N ALA A 152 -16.50 5.95 -21.84
CA ALA A 152 -15.64 5.76 -23.00
C ALA A 152 -14.18 5.55 -22.59
N ALA A 153 -13.66 6.37 -21.67
CA ALA A 153 -12.29 6.23 -21.16
C ALA A 153 -12.05 4.88 -20.48
N GLN A 154 -12.99 4.39 -19.68
CA GLN A 154 -12.87 3.08 -19.00
C GLN A 154 -12.88 1.88 -19.97
N LYS A 155 -13.38 2.05 -21.20
CA LYS A 155 -13.41 0.99 -22.22
C LYS A 155 -12.11 0.88 -23.01
N THR A 156 -11.21 1.86 -22.88
CA THR A 156 -9.89 1.85 -23.52
C THR A 156 -9.03 0.70 -23.03
N GLU A 157 -8.05 0.29 -23.82
CA GLU A 157 -7.21 -0.85 -23.48
C GLU A 157 -6.25 -0.50 -22.34
N ALA A 158 -5.69 0.71 -22.33
CA ALA A 158 -4.87 1.22 -21.24
C ALA A 158 -5.64 1.21 -19.90
N ALA A 159 -6.91 1.67 -19.90
CA ALA A 159 -7.75 1.66 -18.71
C ALA A 159 -8.04 0.23 -18.23
N LYS A 160 -8.40 -0.70 -19.13
CA LYS A 160 -8.66 -2.10 -18.75
C LYS A 160 -7.43 -2.76 -18.14
N GLN A 161 -6.26 -2.58 -18.74
CA GLN A 161 -5.00 -3.11 -18.23
C GLN A 161 -4.68 -2.54 -16.84
N PHE A 162 -4.87 -1.23 -16.66
CA PHE A 162 -4.67 -0.56 -15.37
C PHE A 162 -5.61 -1.06 -14.29
N LEU A 163 -6.91 -1.03 -14.57
CA LEU A 163 -7.97 -1.44 -13.65
C LEU A 163 -7.86 -2.92 -13.28
N ALA A 164 -7.27 -3.75 -14.15
CA ALA A 164 -7.00 -5.14 -13.82
C ALA A 164 -6.03 -5.31 -12.64
N PHE A 165 -5.20 -4.31 -12.29
CA PHE A 165 -4.28 -4.41 -11.16
C PHE A 165 -4.48 -3.35 -10.07
N ALA A 166 -5.16 -2.25 -10.36
CA ALA A 166 -5.43 -1.19 -9.38
C ALA A 166 -6.27 -1.74 -8.21
N ARG A 167 -5.87 -1.42 -6.96
CA ARG A 167 -6.65 -1.83 -5.77
C ARG A 167 -7.72 -0.80 -5.44
N PHE A 168 -7.41 0.49 -5.50
CA PHE A 168 -8.35 1.57 -5.21
C PHE A 168 -8.35 2.58 -6.36
N PRO A 169 -8.87 2.19 -7.55
CA PRO A 169 -8.88 3.06 -8.70
C PRO A 169 -9.82 4.25 -8.48
N LYS A 170 -9.34 5.45 -8.80
CA LYS A 170 -10.13 6.68 -8.86
C LYS A 170 -9.89 7.36 -10.18
N ALA A 171 -10.98 7.71 -10.87
CA ALA A 171 -10.92 8.51 -12.07
C ALA A 171 -11.20 9.99 -11.77
N THR A 172 -10.56 10.87 -12.53
CA THR A 172 -10.80 12.32 -12.54
C THR A 172 -11.14 12.70 -13.96
N VAL A 173 -12.27 13.37 -14.16
CA VAL A 173 -12.68 13.89 -15.47
C VAL A 173 -12.46 15.40 -15.45
N GLN A 174 -11.72 15.92 -16.42
CA GLN A 174 -11.47 17.35 -16.59
C GLN A 174 -11.97 17.78 -17.97
N SER A 175 -12.70 18.89 -18.00
CA SER A 175 -13.10 19.51 -19.27
C SER A 175 -11.97 20.37 -19.79
N GLU A 176 -11.57 20.14 -21.04
CA GLU A 176 -10.52 20.89 -21.73
C GLU A 176 -11.09 21.65 -22.93
N THR A 177 -10.32 22.58 -23.50
CA THR A 177 -10.76 23.40 -24.64
C THR A 177 -11.16 22.55 -25.86
N GLU A 178 -10.43 21.45 -26.09
CA GLU A 178 -10.64 20.53 -27.22
C GLU A 178 -11.54 19.33 -26.90
N GLY A 179 -11.97 19.17 -25.64
CA GLY A 179 -12.82 18.05 -25.22
C GLY A 179 -12.69 17.73 -23.73
N PHE A 180 -12.25 16.52 -23.41
CA PHE A 180 -12.16 16.02 -22.04
C PHE A 180 -10.88 15.22 -21.84
N SER A 181 -10.26 15.35 -20.67
CA SER A 181 -9.19 14.46 -20.23
C SER A 181 -9.68 13.63 -19.04
N VAL A 182 -9.41 12.33 -19.07
CA VAL A 182 -9.75 11.38 -18.01
C VAL A 182 -8.47 10.75 -17.47
N GLU A 183 -8.16 11.08 -16.23
CA GLU A 183 -7.03 10.52 -15.48
C GLU A 183 -7.55 9.38 -14.59
N ILE A 184 -6.93 8.20 -14.63
CA ILE A 184 -7.26 7.07 -13.74
C ILE A 184 -6.01 6.68 -12.96
N ARG A 185 -6.11 6.66 -11.63
CA ARG A 185 -4.99 6.34 -10.73
C ARG A 185 -5.41 5.45 -9.56
N ASP A 186 -4.45 4.84 -8.87
CA ASP A 186 -4.69 4.00 -7.69
C ASP A 186 -4.37 4.78 -6.41
N LEU A 187 -5.40 5.08 -5.61
CA LEU A 187 -5.27 5.95 -4.43
C LEU A 187 -4.46 5.34 -3.28
N LYS A 188 -4.07 4.07 -3.36
CA LYS A 188 -3.10 3.50 -2.40
C LYS A 188 -1.77 4.27 -2.40
N TYR A 189 -1.36 4.81 -3.55
CA TYR A 189 -0.11 5.54 -3.67
C TYR A 189 -0.23 6.94 -3.06
N ASP A 190 -1.37 7.59 -3.26
CA ASP A 190 -1.72 8.85 -2.60
C ASP A 190 -1.73 8.67 -1.07
N ALA A 191 -2.28 7.57 -0.55
CA ALA A 191 -2.27 7.24 0.88
C ALA A 191 -0.85 7.10 1.45
N LEU A 192 0.06 6.49 0.68
CA LEU A 192 1.47 6.34 1.04
C LEU A 192 2.31 7.60 0.80
N GLY A 193 1.71 8.71 0.39
CA GLY A 193 2.41 9.95 0.05
C GLY A 193 3.32 9.82 -1.18
N GLN A 194 3.11 8.82 -2.03
CA GLN A 194 3.92 8.57 -3.22
C GLN A 194 3.44 9.42 -4.39
N THR A 195 4.26 10.41 -4.75
CA THR A 195 3.93 11.40 -5.79
C THR A 195 4.67 11.18 -7.11
N SER A 196 5.68 10.30 -7.15
CA SER A 196 6.48 10.03 -8.35
C SER A 196 6.62 8.53 -8.60
N ARG A 197 6.91 8.15 -9.85
CA ARG A 197 7.07 6.73 -10.28
C ARG A 197 5.83 5.87 -9.97
N VAL A 198 4.66 6.48 -10.07
CA VAL A 198 3.38 5.79 -10.01
C VAL A 198 2.79 5.76 -11.41
N VAL A 199 2.25 4.61 -11.83
CA VAL A 199 1.57 4.51 -13.13
C VAL A 199 0.16 5.06 -13.01
N GLU A 200 -0.25 5.85 -14.00
CA GLU A 200 -1.62 6.32 -14.19
C GLU A 200 -2.02 6.17 -15.67
N VAL A 201 -3.33 6.22 -15.92
CA VAL A 201 -3.89 6.21 -17.27
C VAL A 201 -4.37 7.60 -17.58
N LEU A 202 -3.95 8.13 -18.73
CA LEU A 202 -4.50 9.33 -19.33
C LEU A 202 -5.29 8.95 -20.58
N VAL A 203 -6.53 9.40 -20.68
CA VAL A 203 -7.35 9.27 -21.88
C VAL A 203 -7.89 10.65 -22.26
N ASP A 204 -7.55 11.11 -23.45
CA ASP A 204 -8.14 12.32 -24.02
C ASP A 204 -9.25 11.94 -24.98
N LEU A 205 -10.35 12.70 -24.89
CA LEU A 205 -11.53 12.56 -25.71
C LEU A 205 -11.84 13.90 -26.34
N ASN A 206 -12.29 13.89 -27.60
CA ASN A 206 -12.84 15.08 -28.21
C ASN A 206 -14.24 15.40 -27.65
N LYS A 207 -14.82 16.52 -28.10
CA LYS A 207 -16.18 16.96 -27.70
C LYS A 207 -17.30 15.95 -28.04
N SER A 208 -17.08 15.04 -28.99
CA SER A 208 -18.05 13.98 -29.32
C SER A 208 -17.87 12.71 -28.49
N GLY A 209 -16.93 12.69 -27.54
CA GLY A 209 -16.64 11.53 -26.69
C GLY A 209 -15.87 10.43 -27.39
N GLN A 210 -15.26 10.71 -28.54
CA GLN A 210 -14.34 9.79 -29.20
C GLN A 210 -12.95 9.93 -28.58
N VAL A 211 -12.34 8.80 -28.25
CA VAL A 211 -10.98 8.74 -27.74
C VAL A 211 -10.02 9.20 -28.83
N THR A 212 -9.31 10.29 -28.58
CA THR A 212 -8.27 10.81 -29.46
C THR A 212 -6.90 10.30 -29.06
N TYR A 213 -6.71 10.02 -27.77
CA TYR A 213 -5.44 9.58 -27.23
C TYR A 213 -5.63 8.72 -25.96
N GLU A 214 -4.83 7.67 -25.80
CA GLU A 214 -4.75 6.88 -24.57
C GLU A 214 -3.29 6.52 -24.26
N ARG A 215 -2.89 6.58 -22.98
CA ARG A 215 -1.55 6.15 -22.55
C ARG A 215 -1.52 5.71 -21.09
N LEU A 216 -0.66 4.72 -20.81
CA LEU A 216 -0.12 4.45 -19.47
C LEU A 216 1.14 5.29 -19.26
N GLU A 217 1.12 6.19 -18.30
CA GLU A 217 2.26 7.06 -18.01
C GLU A 217 2.68 7.05 -16.55
N TRP A 218 3.89 7.49 -16.30
CA TRP A 218 4.38 7.71 -14.95
C TRP A 218 3.94 9.11 -14.50
N ARG A 219 3.29 9.18 -13.35
CA ARG A 219 2.94 10.45 -12.69
C ARG A 219 4.16 11.35 -12.57
N GLY A 220 4.05 12.57 -13.10
CA GLY A 220 5.13 13.55 -13.15
C GLY A 220 6.05 13.43 -14.36
N ALA A 221 5.75 12.56 -15.33
CA ALA A 221 6.42 12.60 -16.63
C ALA A 221 6.13 13.94 -17.34
N PRO A 222 7.12 14.56 -18.02
CA PRO A 222 6.88 15.78 -18.77
C PRO A 222 5.84 15.51 -19.85
N LYS A 223 4.76 16.31 -19.88
CA LYS A 223 3.79 16.32 -20.98
C LYS A 223 4.56 16.58 -22.28
N ARG A 224 4.64 15.59 -23.16
CA ARG A 224 5.25 15.80 -24.48
C ARG A 224 4.23 16.55 -25.32
N HIS A 225 4.50 17.84 -25.51
CA HIS A 225 3.83 18.70 -26.50
C HIS A 225 4.14 18.22 -27.92
#